data_AF-T0ZLW4-F1
#
_entry.id   AF-T0ZLW4-F1
#
_cell.length_a   1.000
_cell.length_b   1.000
_cell.length_c   1.000
_cell.angle_alpha   90.00
_cell.angle_beta   90.00
_cell.angle_gamma   90.00
#
_symmetry.space_group_name_H-M   'P 1'
#
loop_
_entity.id
_entity.type
_entity.pdbx_description
1 polymer ?
#
loop_
_entity_poly.entity_id
_entity_poly.type
_entity_poly.pdbx_seq_one_letter_code
_entity_poly.pdbx_strand_id
1 'polypeptide(L)'
;MSRRVARMRVALSGLTMAEYFRDVENRDTLLFIDNIFRFIQAGSEVSALLGRMPSAVGYQPVLATDVGQLQERITSTKRGSVTSIQAVYVPADDYTDPAPATTFAHLDATTNLERRIAELGLYPAMDPLASTSRIL
;
A
#
# COMPACT_ATOMS: atom_id res chain seq x y z
N MET A 1 -10.34 -18.46 10.94
CA MET A 1 -10.89 -17.84 9.71
C MET A 1 -11.12 -16.32 9.85
N SER A 2 -11.81 -15.85 10.90
CA SER A 2 -12.21 -14.42 11.07
C SER A 2 -11.08 -13.37 11.01
N ARG A 3 -9.93 -13.59 11.68
CA ARG A 3 -8.86 -12.56 11.77
C ARG A 3 -8.16 -12.21 10.44
N ARG A 4 -8.12 -13.14 9.48
CA ARG A 4 -7.43 -12.95 8.19
C ARG A 4 -8.27 -12.09 7.25
N VAL A 5 -9.56 -12.37 7.17
CA VAL A 5 -10.54 -11.58 6.40
C VAL A 5 -10.63 -10.16 6.94
N ALA A 6 -10.60 -9.98 8.27
CA ALA A 6 -10.59 -8.65 8.88
C ALA A 6 -9.40 -7.80 8.40
N ARG A 7 -8.18 -8.36 8.38
CA ARG A 7 -6.99 -7.68 7.86
C ARG A 7 -7.07 -7.37 6.37
N MET A 8 -7.66 -8.25 5.58
CA MET A 8 -7.87 -8.01 4.15
C MET A 8 -8.90 -6.89 3.87
N ARG A 9 -9.82 -6.61 4.80
CA ARG A 9 -10.89 -5.62 4.60
C ARG A 9 -10.68 -4.28 5.28
N VAL A 10 -9.85 -4.21 6.32
CA VAL A 10 -9.68 -2.99 7.14
C VAL A 10 -9.22 -1.77 6.32
N ALA A 11 -8.34 -1.97 5.33
CA ALA A 11 -7.87 -0.89 4.45
C ALA A 11 -9.03 -0.29 3.64
N LEU A 12 -9.95 -1.13 3.16
CA LEU A 12 -11.14 -0.69 2.42
C LEU A 12 -12.10 0.09 3.33
N SER A 13 -12.24 -0.31 4.59
CA SER A 13 -13.06 0.42 5.56
C SER A 13 -12.51 1.82 5.83
N GLY A 14 -11.19 1.94 6.04
CA GLY A 14 -10.54 3.25 6.20
C GLY A 14 -10.68 4.11 4.95
N LEU A 15 -10.52 3.52 3.77
CA LEU A 15 -10.70 4.21 2.51
C LEU A 15 -12.13 4.71 2.31
N THR A 16 -13.15 3.91 2.63
CA THR A 16 -14.55 4.37 2.52
C THR A 16 -14.83 5.60 3.40
N MET A 17 -14.20 5.70 4.58
CA MET A 17 -14.31 6.90 5.42
C MET A 17 -13.60 8.10 4.77
N ALA A 18 -12.41 7.90 4.20
CA ALA A 18 -11.71 8.94 3.47
C ALA A 18 -12.48 9.41 2.23
N GLU A 19 -13.12 8.50 1.51
CA GLU A 19 -13.98 8.83 0.36
C GLU A 19 -15.20 9.65 0.78
N TYR A 20 -15.78 9.42 1.95
CA TYR A 20 -16.85 10.26 2.46
C TYR A 20 -16.39 11.72 2.62
N PHE A 21 -15.22 11.94 3.23
CA PHE A 21 -14.64 13.28 3.36
C PHE A 21 -14.32 13.91 2.00
N ARG A 22 -13.82 13.12 1.05
CA ARG A 22 -13.55 13.56 -0.32
C ARG A 22 -14.82 13.93 -1.08
N ASP A 23 -15.82 13.06 -1.09
CA ASP A 23 -16.94 13.10 -2.02
C ASP A 23 -18.17 13.84 -1.48
N VAL A 24 -18.39 13.79 -0.16
CA VAL A 24 -19.54 14.42 0.50
C VAL A 24 -19.14 15.73 1.15
N GLU A 25 -18.03 15.75 1.90
CA GLU A 25 -17.55 16.97 2.56
C GLU A 25 -16.66 17.85 1.66
N ASN A 26 -16.26 17.35 0.48
CA ASN A 26 -15.40 18.07 -0.47
C ASN A 26 -14.07 18.53 0.15
N ARG A 27 -13.40 17.66 0.91
CA ARG A 27 -12.15 17.96 1.62
C ARG A 27 -10.98 17.14 1.11
N ASP A 28 -9.80 17.73 1.21
CA ASP A 28 -8.54 17.02 1.05
C ASP A 28 -8.23 16.21 2.30
N THR A 29 -8.08 14.90 2.13
CA THR A 29 -7.97 13.93 3.22
C THR A 29 -6.66 13.18 3.14
N LEU A 30 -5.97 13.08 4.28
CA LEU A 30 -4.79 12.22 4.43
C LEU A 30 -5.23 10.83 4.91
N LEU A 31 -4.81 9.79 4.17
CA LEU A 31 -5.03 8.39 4.53
C LEU A 31 -3.71 7.70 4.86
N PHE A 32 -3.56 7.23 6.10
CA PHE A 32 -2.39 6.47 6.53
C PHE A 32 -2.67 4.97 6.49
N ILE A 33 -1.88 4.22 5.72
CA ILE A 33 -1.98 2.76 5.62
C ILE A 33 -0.68 2.13 6.14
N ASP A 34 -0.74 1.56 7.35
CA ASP A 34 0.36 0.82 7.94
C ASP A 34 -0.06 -0.64 8.22
N ASN A 35 0.39 -1.65 7.49
CA ASN A 35 1.29 -1.64 6.33
C ASN A 35 0.56 -2.28 5.14
N ILE A 36 0.74 -1.75 3.93
CA ILE A 36 0.07 -2.27 2.73
C ILE A 36 0.44 -3.73 2.44
N PHE A 37 1.65 -4.15 2.81
CA PHE A 37 2.05 -5.55 2.74
C PHE A 37 1.17 -6.47 3.59
N ARG A 38 0.64 -6.00 4.73
CA ARG A 38 -0.27 -6.79 5.59
C ARG A 38 -1.62 -7.02 4.93
N PHE A 39 -2.08 -6.10 4.09
CA PHE A 39 -3.27 -6.29 3.26
C PHE A 39 -3.02 -7.41 2.22
N ILE A 40 -1.87 -7.35 1.52
CA ILE A 40 -1.47 -8.38 0.54
C ILE A 40 -1.35 -9.75 1.19
N GLN A 41 -0.60 -9.85 2.30
CA GLN A 41 -0.40 -11.10 3.05
C GLN A 41 -1.74 -11.71 3.49
N ALA A 42 -2.66 -10.90 4.00
CA ALA A 42 -3.99 -11.37 4.37
C ALA A 42 -4.78 -11.88 3.14
N GLY A 43 -4.63 -11.23 1.99
CA GLY A 43 -5.18 -11.69 0.71
C GLY A 43 -4.64 -13.05 0.28
N SER A 44 -3.32 -13.27 0.38
CA SER A 44 -2.71 -14.57 0.07
C SER A 44 -3.21 -15.67 1.01
N GLU A 45 -3.30 -15.41 2.31
CA GLU A 45 -3.82 -16.37 3.28
C GLU A 45 -5.30 -16.72 3.05
N VAL A 46 -6.12 -15.75 2.63
CA VAL A 46 -7.53 -15.98 2.30
C VAL A 46 -7.65 -16.75 0.98
N SER A 47 -6.85 -16.42 -0.03
CA SER A 47 -6.82 -17.10 -1.33
C SER A 47 -6.46 -18.59 -1.19
N ALA A 48 -5.47 -18.90 -0.35
CA ALA A 48 -5.09 -20.28 -0.05
C ALA A 48 -6.22 -21.06 0.64
N LEU A 49 -6.97 -20.43 1.55
CA LEU A 49 -8.14 -21.05 2.20
C LEU A 49 -9.30 -21.30 1.23
N LEU A 50 -9.42 -20.49 0.17
CA LEU A 50 -10.41 -20.68 -0.89
C LEU A 50 -9.99 -21.72 -1.93
N GLY A 51 -8.84 -22.39 -1.74
CA GLY A 51 -8.34 -23.41 -2.66
C GLY A 51 -7.88 -22.88 -4.01
N ARG A 52 -7.59 -21.57 -4.10
CA ARG A 52 -7.05 -20.98 -5.33
C ARG A 52 -5.58 -21.36 -5.48
N MET A 53 -5.17 -21.74 -6.69
CA MET A 53 -3.76 -22.02 -6.98
C MET A 53 -2.92 -20.76 -6.74
N PRO A 54 -1.81 -20.86 -5.98
CA PRO A 54 -0.91 -19.73 -5.76
C PRO A 54 -0.18 -19.37 -7.06
N SER A 55 0.17 -18.09 -7.19
CA SER A 55 0.97 -17.55 -8.29
C SER A 55 2.43 -17.42 -7.89
N ALA A 56 3.18 -16.53 -8.55
CA ALA A 56 4.58 -16.23 -8.28
C ALA A 56 4.84 -16.04 -6.78
N VAL A 57 5.89 -16.70 -6.27
CA VAL A 57 6.39 -16.58 -4.89
C VAL A 57 5.35 -16.92 -3.80
N GLY A 58 4.22 -17.54 -4.16
CA GLY A 58 3.18 -17.96 -3.21
C GLY A 58 2.05 -16.93 -2.98
N TYR A 59 2.02 -15.84 -3.75
CA TYR A 59 0.94 -14.84 -3.67
C TYR A 59 -0.36 -15.31 -4.33
N GLN A 60 -1.46 -14.62 -4.03
CA GLN A 60 -2.74 -14.87 -4.68
C GLN A 60 -2.69 -14.53 -6.17
N PRO A 61 -3.40 -15.28 -7.04
CA PRO A 61 -3.42 -15.01 -8.49
C PRO A 61 -4.11 -13.68 -8.83
N VAL A 62 -4.88 -13.12 -7.91
CA VAL A 62 -5.60 -11.84 -8.06
C VAL A 62 -4.87 -10.67 -7.41
N LEU A 63 -3.57 -10.79 -7.13
CA LEU A 63 -2.78 -9.79 -6.41
C LEU A 63 -2.90 -8.40 -7.03
N ALA A 64 -2.63 -8.30 -8.34
CA ALA A 64 -2.69 -7.04 -9.07
C ALA A 64 -4.09 -6.41 -9.03
N THR A 65 -5.14 -7.23 -9.17
CA THR A 65 -6.52 -6.75 -9.13
C THR A 65 -6.91 -6.26 -7.74
N ASP A 66 -6.56 -6.99 -6.68
CA ASP A 66 -6.89 -6.61 -5.30
C ASP A 66 -6.18 -5.32 -4.88
N VAL A 67 -4.90 -5.18 -5.24
CA VAL A 67 -4.13 -3.96 -4.99
C VAL A 67 -4.68 -2.81 -5.82
N GLY A 68 -4.92 -3.01 -7.12
CA GLY A 68 -5.48 -1.98 -8.00
C GLY A 68 -6.85 -1.48 -7.52
N GLN A 69 -7.75 -2.36 -7.08
CA GLN A 69 -9.05 -1.95 -6.53
C GLN A 69 -8.95 -1.04 -5.31
N LEU A 70 -7.91 -1.21 -4.49
CA LEU A 70 -7.66 -0.32 -3.35
C LEU A 70 -6.98 0.97 -3.81
N GLN A 71 -5.93 0.87 -4.61
CA GLN A 71 -5.08 2.02 -4.99
C GLN A 71 -5.80 2.99 -5.94
N GLU A 72 -6.55 2.49 -6.93
CA GLU A 72 -7.24 3.35 -7.90
C GLU A 72 -8.34 4.23 -7.28
N ARG A 73 -8.85 3.83 -6.11
CA ARG A 73 -9.80 4.63 -5.33
C ARG A 73 -9.13 5.75 -4.53
N ILE A 74 -7.83 5.61 -4.25
CA ILE A 74 -6.99 6.63 -3.62
C ILE A 74 -6.53 7.59 -4.71
N THR A 75 -7.38 8.57 -5.01
CA THR A 75 -7.08 9.54 -6.06
C THR A 75 -7.75 10.89 -5.78
N SER A 76 -7.30 11.88 -6.54
CA SER A 76 -7.89 13.21 -6.57
C SER A 76 -9.08 13.25 -7.51
N THR A 77 -10.16 13.91 -7.08
CA THR A 77 -11.35 14.14 -7.89
C THR A 77 -11.61 15.64 -8.05
N LYS A 78 -12.62 16.02 -8.81
CA LYS A 78 -13.04 17.44 -8.94
C LYS A 78 -13.59 18.03 -7.62
N ARG A 79 -13.93 17.19 -6.65
CA ARG A 79 -14.57 17.57 -5.38
C ARG A 79 -13.61 17.68 -4.21
N GLY A 80 -12.48 16.98 -4.29
CA GLY A 80 -11.48 16.89 -3.22
C GLY A 80 -10.50 15.77 -3.52
N SER A 81 -9.52 15.58 -2.65
CA SER A 81 -8.47 14.58 -2.81
C SER A 81 -8.35 13.61 -1.63
N VAL A 82 -7.87 12.39 -1.92
CA VAL A 82 -7.34 11.48 -0.91
C VAL A 82 -5.86 11.29 -1.21
N THR A 83 -5.01 11.84 -0.35
CA THR A 83 -3.56 11.61 -0.42
C THR A 83 -3.21 10.51 0.57
N SER A 84 -2.62 9.42 0.10
CA SER A 84 -2.23 8.31 0.97
C SER A 84 -0.75 8.31 1.30
N ILE A 85 -0.42 8.02 2.55
CA ILE A 85 0.92 7.69 3.00
C ILE A 85 0.88 6.22 3.43
N GLN A 86 1.62 5.38 2.72
CA GLN A 86 1.56 3.93 2.87
C GLN A 86 2.93 3.39 3.27
N ALA A 87 2.99 2.71 4.41
CA ALA A 87 4.18 1.94 4.75
C ALA A 87 4.22 0.70 3.87
N VAL A 88 5.31 0.53 3.11
CA VAL A 88 5.58 -0.66 2.28
C VAL A 88 6.71 -1.44 2.94
N TYR A 89 6.42 -2.67 3.37
CA TYR A 89 7.46 -3.59 3.84
C TYR A 89 8.04 -4.37 2.66
N VAL A 90 9.35 -4.27 2.43
CA VAL A 90 10.06 -5.03 1.40
C VAL A 90 10.64 -6.29 2.05
N PRO A 91 10.14 -7.49 1.71
CA PRO A 91 10.64 -8.73 2.29
C PRO A 91 12.09 -8.99 1.85
N ALA A 92 12.98 -9.25 2.81
CA ALA A 92 14.39 -9.58 2.57
C ALA A 92 15.14 -8.53 1.71
N ASP A 93 14.70 -7.27 1.74
CA ASP A 93 15.24 -6.17 0.92
C ASP A 93 15.18 -6.45 -0.61
N ASP A 94 14.32 -7.36 -1.06
CA ASP A 94 14.11 -7.71 -2.46
C ASP A 94 12.96 -6.90 -3.10
N TYR A 95 13.32 -5.86 -3.85
CA TYR A 95 12.39 -5.02 -4.59
C TYR A 95 11.73 -5.71 -5.79
N THR A 96 12.22 -6.89 -6.19
CA THR A 96 11.67 -7.66 -7.32
C THR A 96 10.53 -8.58 -6.89
N ASP A 97 10.26 -8.69 -5.58
CA ASP A 97 9.12 -9.45 -5.08
C ASP A 97 7.80 -8.87 -5.66
N PRO A 98 6.85 -9.74 -6.07
CA PRO A 98 5.59 -9.31 -6.68
C PRO A 98 4.78 -8.31 -5.84
N ALA A 99 4.84 -8.38 -4.50
CA ALA A 99 4.07 -7.49 -3.62
C ALA A 99 4.54 -6.03 -3.66
N PRO A 100 5.83 -5.71 -3.37
CA PRO A 100 6.36 -4.37 -3.55
C PRO A 100 6.31 -3.94 -5.02
N ALA A 101 6.67 -4.80 -5.98
CA ALA A 101 6.66 -4.45 -7.40
C ALA A 101 5.28 -3.98 -7.89
N THR A 102 4.22 -4.68 -7.48
CA THR A 102 2.83 -4.30 -7.82
C THR A 102 2.41 -3.02 -7.10
N THR A 103 2.80 -2.86 -5.84
CA THR A 103 2.45 -1.66 -5.06
C THR A 103 3.13 -0.42 -5.62
N PHE A 104 4.43 -0.48 -5.94
CA PHE A 104 5.20 0.63 -6.47
C PHE A 104 4.67 1.13 -7.82
N ALA A 105 4.08 0.25 -8.63
CA ALA A 105 3.44 0.65 -9.89
C ALA A 105 2.27 1.64 -9.70
N HIS A 106 1.69 1.72 -8.51
CA HIS A 106 0.59 2.64 -8.18
C HIS A 106 1.02 3.84 -7.33
N LEU A 107 2.28 3.95 -6.92
CA LEU A 107 2.74 5.07 -6.09
C LEU A 107 3.28 6.22 -6.94
N ASP A 108 2.80 7.44 -6.67
CA ASP A 108 3.28 8.65 -7.35
C ASP A 108 4.64 9.14 -6.81
N ALA A 109 4.96 8.81 -5.56
CA ALA A 109 6.23 9.11 -4.93
C ALA A 109 6.64 7.99 -3.98
N THR A 110 7.94 7.76 -3.86
CA THR A 110 8.53 6.79 -2.96
C THR A 110 9.53 7.48 -2.05
N THR A 111 9.42 7.24 -0.75
CA THR A 111 10.37 7.74 0.25
C THR A 111 11.06 6.56 0.89
N ASN A 112 12.32 6.35 0.54
CA ASN A 112 13.10 5.23 1.01
C ASN A 112 13.78 5.57 2.34
N LEU A 113 13.59 4.70 3.32
CA LEU A 113 14.16 4.83 4.66
C LEU A 113 15.29 3.83 4.85
N GLU A 114 16.50 4.30 5.13
CA GLU A 114 17.69 3.45 5.26
C GLU A 114 18.22 3.37 6.69
N ARG A 115 18.61 2.15 7.10
CA ARG A 115 19.24 1.92 8.40
C ARG A 115 20.58 2.65 8.54
N ARG A 116 21.39 2.68 7.47
CA ARG A 116 22.71 3.34 7.46
C ARG A 116 22.60 4.84 7.77
N ILE A 117 21.53 5.49 7.31
CA ILE A 117 21.27 6.92 7.58
C ILE A 117 20.84 7.13 9.03
N ALA A 118 20.01 6.23 9.57
CA ALA A 118 19.63 6.25 10.98
C ALA A 118 20.82 6.03 11.93
N GLU A 119 21.77 5.15 11.55
CA GLU A 119 23.01 4.90 12.30
C GLU A 119 23.92 6.13 12.38
N LEU A 120 23.81 7.07 11.43
CA LEU A 120 24.50 8.36 11.45
C LEU A 120 23.81 9.40 12.35
N GLY A 121 22.67 9.07 12.97
CA GLY A 121 21.88 9.98 13.81
C GLY A 121 21.03 10.99 13.02
N LEU A 122 20.86 10.77 11.71
CA LEU A 122 20.06 11.65 10.85
C LEU A 122 18.59 11.20 10.85
N TYR A 123 17.70 12.11 11.25
CA TYR A 123 16.25 11.87 11.33
C TYR A 123 15.45 12.99 10.63
N PRO A 124 14.48 12.66 9.76
CA PRO A 124 14.08 11.30 9.35
C PRO A 124 15.17 10.62 8.50
N ALA A 125 15.29 9.29 8.62
CA ALA A 125 16.35 8.49 7.97
C ALA A 125 16.09 8.26 6.47
N MET A 126 15.78 9.33 5.75
CA MET A 126 15.44 9.36 4.33
C MET A 126 16.72 9.33 3.47
N ASP A 127 16.76 8.45 2.48
CA ASP A 127 17.73 8.54 1.39
C ASP A 127 17.17 9.44 0.25
N PRO A 128 17.72 10.65 0.04
CA PRO A 128 17.25 11.55 -1.01
C PRO A 128 17.63 11.11 -2.43
N LEU A 129 18.63 10.23 -2.59
CA LEU A 129 19.07 9.72 -3.90
C LEU A 129 18.22 8.53 -4.35
N ALA A 130 17.82 7.67 -3.40
CA ALA A 130 16.95 6.53 -3.67
C ALA A 130 15.46 6.90 -3.69
N SER A 131 15.05 8.01 -3.08
CA SER A 131 13.66 8.48 -3.08
C SER A 131 13.29 9.14 -4.40
N THR A 132 12.10 8.86 -4.93
CA THR A 132 11.63 9.40 -6.21
C THR A 132 10.27 10.06 -6.07
N SER A 133 9.97 11.01 -6.95
CA SER A 133 8.65 11.62 -7.08
C SER A 133 8.37 11.86 -8.54
N ARG A 134 7.15 11.57 -8.99
CA ARG A 134 6.70 11.83 -10.37
C ARG A 134 6.62 13.33 -10.71
N ILE A 135 6.59 14.20 -9.70
CA ILE A 135 6.49 15.66 -9.87
C ILE A 135 7.88 16.29 -10.16
N LEU A 136 8.97 15.56 -9.87
CA LEU A 136 10.36 16.01 -10.05
C LEU A 136 10.99 15.36 -11.29
#